data_AF-A0A4D4J9B8-F1
#
_entry.id   AF-A0A4D4J9B8-F1
#
_cell.length_a   1.000
_cell.length_b   1.000
_cell.length_c   1.000
_cell.angle_alpha   90.00
_cell.angle_beta   90.00
_cell.angle_gamma   90.00
#
_symmetry.space_group_name_H-M   'P 1'
#
loop_
_entity.id
_entity.type
_entity.pdbx_description
1 polymer ?
#
loop_
_entity_poly.entity_id
_entity_poly.type
_entity_poly.pdbx_seq_one_letter_code
_entity_poly.pdbx_strand_id
1 'polypeptide(L)'
;MRHAEQVPPVAVEFMAKLVKVDPTQFAKSGRLGAALRRRCRSEGAEPSAEGQVDRVIGSALRRHETAFAQQIVGRLGSEVCAALRALLESEGVLAEVKADPGPLGLDTLMSEIAKLTTLPALKLPQDVFADISARLVAAWRSRAARMFPSDFTACDEPVRYTLLAALCWVRQAEITDELWTSTSPRKP
;
A
#
# COMPACT_ATOMS: atom_id res chain seq x y z
N MET A 1 12.55 -23.18 28.33
CA MET A 1 12.10 -23.00 26.93
C MET A 1 10.83 -22.17 26.97
N ARG A 2 10.87 -20.89 26.58
CA ARG A 2 9.70 -20.01 26.61
C ARG A 2 8.93 -20.23 25.32
N HIS A 3 7.72 -20.76 25.40
CA HIS A 3 6.80 -20.79 24.28
C HIS A 3 6.59 -19.36 23.80
N ALA A 4 6.94 -19.07 22.55
CA ALA A 4 6.54 -17.84 21.89
C ALA A 4 5.01 -17.83 21.88
N GLU A 5 4.39 -17.13 22.83
CA GLU A 5 2.95 -16.93 22.89
C GLU A 5 2.50 -16.37 21.55
N GLN A 6 1.91 -17.26 20.76
CA GLN A 6 1.32 -16.93 19.48
C GLN A 6 0.26 -15.87 19.73
N VAL A 7 0.35 -14.75 19.01
CA VAL A 7 -0.70 -13.74 19.00
C VAL A 7 -2.05 -14.44 18.80
N PRO A 8 -3.03 -14.25 19.71
CA PRO A 8 -4.30 -14.95 19.64
C PRO A 8 -4.94 -14.77 18.25
N PRO A 9 -5.36 -15.86 17.58
CA PRO A 9 -5.98 -15.79 16.25
C PRO A 9 -7.16 -14.80 16.19
N VAL A 10 -7.93 -14.68 17.29
CA VAL A 10 -9.02 -13.72 17.47
C VAL A 10 -8.57 -12.26 17.33
N ALA A 11 -7.37 -11.90 17.79
CA ALA A 11 -6.86 -10.54 17.64
C ALA A 11 -6.53 -10.25 16.17
N VAL A 12 -5.95 -11.21 15.46
CA VAL A 12 -5.64 -11.12 14.02
C VAL A 12 -6.92 -11.02 13.20
N GLU A 13 -7.93 -11.82 13.52
CA GLU A 13 -9.22 -11.82 12.84
C GLU A 13 -10.04 -10.55 13.13
N PHE A 14 -10.00 -10.05 14.37
CA PHE A 14 -10.61 -8.77 14.75
C PHE A 14 -9.93 -7.58 14.06
N MET A 15 -8.60 -7.60 13.95
CA MET A 15 -7.85 -6.60 13.17
C MET A 15 -8.20 -6.69 11.69
N ALA A 16 -8.25 -7.88 11.09
CA ALA A 16 -8.67 -8.08 9.71
C ALA A 16 -10.11 -7.58 9.46
N LYS A 17 -11.03 -7.77 10.41
CA LYS A 17 -12.42 -7.25 10.36
C LYS A 17 -12.53 -5.73 10.54
N LEU A 18 -11.59 -5.08 11.23
CA LEU A 18 -11.54 -3.61 11.41
C LEU A 18 -10.83 -2.86 10.27
N VAL A 19 -10.03 -3.57 9.46
CA VAL A 19 -9.18 -2.99 8.41
C VAL A 19 -10.00 -2.72 7.14
N LYS A 20 -10.84 -1.68 7.21
CA LYS A 20 -11.12 -0.82 6.04
C LYS A 20 -10.13 0.36 5.96
N VAL A 21 -9.19 0.44 6.91
CA VAL A 21 -8.28 1.55 7.17
C VAL A 21 -6.86 1.02 7.22
N ASP A 22 -5.88 1.78 6.73
CA ASP A 22 -4.45 1.48 6.89
C ASP A 22 -4.11 1.09 8.34
N PRO A 23 -3.67 -0.17 8.58
CA PRO A 23 -3.36 -0.68 9.90
C PRO A 23 -2.28 0.16 10.61
N THR A 24 -1.32 0.70 9.85
CA THR A 24 -0.22 1.49 10.43
C THR A 24 -0.69 2.85 10.93
N GLN A 25 -1.55 3.56 10.18
CA GLN A 25 -2.26 4.74 10.67
C GLN A 25 -3.22 4.43 11.81
N PHE A 26 -3.93 3.31 11.76
CA PHE A 26 -4.86 2.91 12.82
C PHE A 26 -4.14 2.64 14.14
N ALA A 27 -2.96 2.01 14.10
CA ALA A 27 -2.12 1.79 15.26
C ALA A 27 -1.60 3.09 15.88
N LYS A 28 -1.16 4.05 15.06
CA LYS A 28 -0.69 5.37 15.51
C LYS A 28 -1.76 6.20 16.24
N SER A 29 -3.04 5.91 16.02
CA SER A 29 -4.14 6.64 16.66
C SER A 29 -4.37 6.28 18.14
N GLY A 30 -3.65 5.30 18.70
CA GLY A 30 -3.87 4.78 20.06
C GLY A 30 -5.20 4.02 20.24
N ARG A 31 -6.13 4.13 19.28
CA ARG A 31 -7.45 3.47 19.29
C ARG A 31 -7.32 1.95 19.24
N LEU A 32 -6.28 1.42 18.60
CA LEU A 32 -6.03 -0.02 18.52
C LEU A 32 -5.68 -0.62 19.90
N GLY A 33 -4.83 0.06 20.69
CA GLY A 33 -4.53 -0.35 22.06
C GLY A 33 -5.74 -0.28 22.98
N ALA A 34 -6.55 0.78 22.86
CA ALA A 34 -7.80 0.90 23.61
C ALA A 34 -8.82 -0.19 23.25
N ALA A 35 -8.97 -0.50 21.95
CA ALA A 35 -9.86 -1.55 21.48
C ALA A 35 -9.41 -2.95 21.92
N LEU A 36 -8.11 -3.25 21.85
CA LEU A 36 -7.55 -4.51 22.30
C LEU A 36 -7.77 -4.70 23.81
N ARG A 37 -7.47 -3.68 24.63
CA ARG A 37 -7.72 -3.72 26.08
C ARG A 37 -9.21 -3.92 26.41
N ARG A 38 -10.12 -3.25 25.69
CA ARG A 38 -11.57 -3.46 25.86
C ARG A 38 -11.96 -4.90 25.53
N ARG A 39 -11.38 -5.49 24.49
CA ARG A 39 -11.66 -6.88 24.09
C ARG A 39 -11.14 -7.89 25.12
N CYS A 40 -9.91 -7.75 25.59
CA CYS A 40 -9.34 -8.60 26.63
C CYS A 40 -10.24 -8.60 27.89
N ARG A 41 -10.70 -7.42 28.32
CA ARG A 41 -11.66 -7.30 29.43
C ARG A 41 -12.98 -8.03 29.18
N SER A 42 -13.53 -7.96 27.96
CA SER A 42 -14.77 -8.66 27.63
C SER A 42 -14.64 -10.18 27.56
N GLU A 43 -13.41 -10.70 27.39
CA GLU A 43 -13.11 -12.14 27.34
C GLU A 43 -12.56 -12.67 28.68
N GLY A 44 -12.55 -11.85 29.73
CA GLY A 44 -12.06 -12.26 31.06
C GLY A 44 -10.55 -12.44 31.15
N ALA A 45 -9.79 -11.99 30.13
CA ALA A 45 -8.34 -12.02 30.15
C ALA A 45 -7.77 -10.81 30.91
N GLU A 46 -6.80 -11.03 31.79
CA GLU A 46 -6.05 -9.94 32.42
C GLU A 46 -5.36 -9.10 31.32
N PRO A 47 -5.47 -7.75 31.37
CA PRO A 47 -4.78 -6.91 30.42
C PRO A 47 -3.27 -7.13 30.60
N SER A 48 -2.66 -7.67 29.55
CA SER A 48 -1.22 -7.90 29.47
C SER A 48 -0.43 -6.65 29.87
N ALA A 49 0.71 -6.83 30.54
CA ALA A 49 1.60 -5.73 30.97
C ALA A 49 1.80 -4.67 29.87
N GLU A 50 1.99 -3.41 30.23
CA GLU A 50 1.87 -2.24 29.34
C GLU A 50 2.66 -2.37 28.01
N GLY A 51 3.85 -2.99 28.04
CA GLY A 51 4.66 -3.26 26.84
C GLY A 51 4.33 -4.54 26.03
N GLN A 52 3.39 -5.37 26.47
CA GLN A 52 2.92 -6.57 25.76
C GLN A 52 1.83 -6.21 24.75
N VAL A 53 0.96 -5.23 25.06
CA VAL A 53 -0.06 -4.71 24.13
C VAL A 53 0.60 -4.14 22.86
N ASP A 54 1.61 -3.29 23.02
CA ASP A 54 2.31 -2.70 21.87
C ASP A 54 3.06 -3.74 21.05
N ARG A 55 3.64 -4.75 21.70
CA ARG A 55 4.28 -5.89 21.02
C ARG A 55 3.28 -6.73 20.23
N VAL A 56 2.10 -7.01 20.78
CA VAL A 56 1.03 -7.76 20.12
C VAL A 56 0.52 -6.97 18.90
N ILE A 57 0.28 -5.67 19.08
CA ILE A 57 -0.11 -4.77 18.01
C ILE A 57 0.96 -4.77 16.91
N GLY A 58 2.22 -4.51 17.25
CA GLY A 58 3.30 -4.47 16.27
C GLY A 58 3.45 -5.79 15.51
N SER A 59 3.33 -6.92 16.19
CA SER A 59 3.42 -8.24 15.56
C SER A 59 2.25 -8.52 14.62
N ALA A 60 1.05 -8.11 15.00
CA ALA A 60 -0.12 -8.29 14.16
C ALA A 60 -0.12 -7.36 12.94
N LEU A 61 0.35 -6.13 13.09
CA LEU A 61 0.55 -5.20 11.96
C LEU A 61 1.53 -5.77 10.96
N ARG A 62 2.69 -6.26 11.43
CA ARG A 62 3.67 -6.91 10.55
C ARG A 62 3.08 -8.12 9.84
N ARG A 63 2.36 -8.99 10.54
CA ARG A 63 1.73 -10.16 9.93
C ARG A 63 0.70 -9.76 8.88
N HIS A 64 -0.12 -8.76 9.17
CA HIS A 64 -1.09 -8.25 8.21
C HIS A 64 -0.41 -7.63 6.99
N GLU A 65 0.63 -6.82 7.19
CA GLU A 65 1.41 -6.22 6.11
C GLU A 65 2.03 -7.30 5.21
N THR A 66 2.67 -8.32 5.80
CA THR A 66 3.23 -9.44 5.04
C THR A 66 2.16 -10.20 4.27
N ALA A 67 1.03 -10.54 4.89
CA ALA A 67 -0.05 -11.28 4.25
C ALA A 67 -0.70 -10.49 3.10
N PHE A 68 -0.96 -9.20 3.32
CA PHE A 68 -1.47 -8.30 2.28
C PHE A 68 -0.49 -8.19 1.11
N ALA A 69 0.80 -8.00 1.40
CA ALA A 69 1.82 -7.89 0.36
C ALA A 69 1.96 -9.18 -0.46
N GLN A 70 1.86 -10.34 0.18
CA GLN A 70 1.85 -11.64 -0.49
C GLN A 70 0.61 -11.82 -1.36
N GLN A 71 -0.57 -11.41 -0.88
CA GLN A 71 -1.81 -11.45 -1.66
C GLN A 71 -1.68 -10.61 -2.94
N ILE A 72 -1.17 -9.38 -2.83
CA ILE A 72 -1.01 -8.50 -3.99
C ILE A 72 0.02 -9.05 -4.97
N VAL A 73 1.17 -9.55 -4.50
CA VAL A 73 2.15 -10.22 -5.38
C VAL A 73 1.55 -11.43 -6.09
N GLY A 74 0.71 -12.23 -5.41
CA GLY A 74 0.00 -13.33 -6.03
C GLY A 74 -0.90 -12.91 -7.20
N ARG A 75 -1.49 -11.70 -7.13
CA ARG A 75 -2.30 -11.12 -8.21
C ARG A 75 -1.45 -10.51 -9.33
N LEU A 76 -0.33 -9.89 -8.98
CA LEU A 76 0.59 -9.30 -9.96
C LEU A 76 1.20 -10.36 -10.88
N GLY A 77 1.55 -11.53 -10.33
CA GLY A 77 2.27 -12.55 -11.06
C GLY A 77 3.73 -12.15 -11.36
N SER A 78 4.51 -13.11 -11.86
CA SER A 78 5.96 -12.94 -12.02
C SER A 78 6.36 -11.93 -13.10
N GLU A 79 5.58 -11.82 -14.18
CA GLU A 79 5.84 -10.87 -15.29
C GLU A 79 5.77 -9.42 -14.79
N VAL A 80 4.71 -9.06 -14.06
CA VAL A 80 4.52 -7.71 -13.53
C VAL A 80 5.53 -7.41 -12.42
N CYS A 81 5.85 -8.38 -11.55
CA CYS A 81 6.91 -8.21 -10.56
C CYS A 81 8.28 -7.95 -11.20
N ALA A 82 8.59 -8.61 -12.33
CA ALA A 82 9.82 -8.35 -13.09
C ALA A 82 9.81 -6.93 -13.70
N ALA A 83 8.68 -6.50 -14.26
CA ALA A 83 8.54 -5.14 -14.78
C ALA A 83 8.68 -4.07 -13.69
N LEU A 84 8.09 -4.28 -12.51
CA LEU A 84 8.24 -3.41 -11.35
C LEU A 84 9.69 -3.35 -10.85
N ARG A 85 10.44 -4.46 -10.91
CA ARG A 85 11.87 -4.49 -10.59
C ARG A 85 12.68 -3.65 -11.59
N ALA A 86 12.46 -3.86 -12.89
CA ALA A 86 13.13 -3.10 -13.94
C ALA A 86 12.85 -1.59 -13.84
N LEU A 87 11.63 -1.21 -13.46
CA LEU A 87 11.26 0.19 -13.19
C LEU A 87 12.10 0.78 -12.05
N LEU A 88 12.31 0.04 -10.97
CA LEU A 88 13.12 0.48 -9.83
C LEU A 88 14.61 0.63 -10.18
N GLU A 89 15.11 -0.20 -11.08
CA GLU A 89 16.51 -0.20 -11.54
C GLU A 89 16.78 0.89 -12.60
N SER A 90 15.72 1.39 -13.25
CA SER A 90 15.83 2.42 -14.28
C SER A 90 16.06 3.81 -13.66
N GLU A 91 17.11 4.50 -14.11
CA GLU A 91 17.39 5.86 -13.64
C GLU A 91 16.26 6.83 -14.02
N GLY A 92 15.86 7.70 -13.08
CA GLY A 92 14.85 8.74 -13.30
C GLY A 92 13.38 8.27 -13.29
N VAL A 93 13.09 7.04 -13.73
CA VAL A 93 11.69 6.56 -13.90
C VAL A 93 10.91 6.57 -12.59
N LEU A 94 11.50 6.12 -11.48
CA LEU A 94 10.80 6.16 -10.18
C LEU A 94 10.48 7.59 -9.73
N ALA A 95 11.31 8.57 -10.06
CA ALA A 95 11.06 9.97 -9.75
C ALA A 95 9.89 10.51 -10.60
N GLU A 96 9.82 10.13 -11.87
CA GLU A 96 8.73 10.49 -12.77
C GLU A 96 7.40 9.87 -12.35
N VAL A 97 7.38 8.61 -11.92
CA VAL A 97 6.17 7.94 -11.39
C VAL A 97 5.66 8.62 -10.11
N LYS A 98 6.55 9.24 -9.33
CA LYS A 98 6.19 9.96 -8.10
C LYS A 98 5.84 11.42 -8.31
N ALA A 99 6.15 11.99 -9.47
CA ALA A 99 5.86 13.38 -9.77
C ALA A 99 4.34 13.61 -9.74
N ASP A 100 3.94 14.76 -9.17
CA ASP A 100 2.56 15.23 -9.16
C ASP A 100 2.20 15.64 -10.60
N PRO A 101 1.02 15.29 -11.14
CA PRO A 101 0.59 15.86 -12.40
C PRO A 101 0.30 17.35 -12.14
N GLY A 102 1.26 18.19 -12.50
CA GLY A 102 1.08 19.63 -12.42
C GLY A 102 -0.08 20.07 -13.32
N PRO A 103 -0.73 21.21 -13.04
CA PRO A 103 -1.90 21.71 -13.80
C PRO A 103 -1.62 22.15 -15.26
N LEU A 104 -0.44 21.87 -15.81
CA LEU A 104 0.00 22.39 -17.11
C LEU A 104 -0.23 21.40 -18.26
N GLY A 105 -1.43 21.52 -18.83
CA GLY A 105 -1.89 21.17 -20.19
C GLY A 105 -1.05 20.29 -21.11
N LEU A 106 -1.70 19.23 -21.60
CA LEU A 106 -1.55 18.47 -22.85
C LEU A 106 -0.16 18.23 -23.46
N ASP A 107 0.69 19.24 -23.65
CA ASP A 107 2.08 19.08 -24.11
C ASP A 107 2.98 18.49 -23.01
N THR A 108 2.79 18.93 -21.75
CA THR A 108 3.43 18.27 -20.59
C THR A 108 2.87 16.87 -20.40
N LEU A 109 1.59 16.66 -20.71
CA LEU A 109 0.89 15.40 -20.59
C LEU A 109 1.33 14.39 -21.66
N MET A 110 1.65 14.83 -22.89
CA MET A 110 2.25 14.00 -23.94
C MET A 110 3.72 13.67 -23.65
N SER A 111 4.47 14.60 -23.07
CA SER A 111 5.83 14.37 -22.52
C SER A 111 5.79 13.41 -21.32
N GLU A 112 4.81 13.55 -20.43
CA GLU A 112 4.58 12.63 -19.32
C GLU A 112 4.12 11.26 -19.84
N ILE A 113 3.18 11.16 -20.78
CA ILE A 113 2.77 9.89 -21.39
C ILE A 113 3.95 9.22 -22.11
N ALA A 114 4.82 9.98 -22.78
CA ALA A 114 6.05 9.49 -23.41
C ALA A 114 7.13 9.05 -22.40
N LYS A 115 7.16 9.64 -21.20
CA LYS A 115 7.97 9.15 -20.06
C LYS A 115 7.35 7.91 -19.43
N LEU A 116 6.03 7.87 -19.41
CA LEU A 116 5.21 6.77 -18.92
C LEU A 116 5.01 5.68 -19.97
N THR A 117 5.70 5.68 -21.13
CA THR A 117 5.63 4.59 -22.12
C THR A 117 6.01 3.22 -21.53
N THR A 118 6.70 3.22 -20.38
CA THR A 118 6.99 2.04 -19.54
C THR A 118 5.80 1.55 -18.70
N LEU A 119 4.81 2.39 -18.36
CA LEU A 119 3.68 2.01 -17.50
C LEU A 119 2.55 1.23 -18.22
N PRO A 120 2.16 1.51 -19.49
CA PRO A 120 1.29 0.64 -20.26
C PRO A 120 1.90 -0.74 -20.48
N ALA A 121 3.24 -0.83 -20.57
CA ALA A 121 3.97 -2.09 -20.68
C ALA A 121 3.97 -2.90 -19.37
N LEU A 122 3.72 -2.28 -18.22
CA LEU A 122 3.66 -2.98 -16.93
C LEU A 122 2.51 -4.00 -16.85
N LYS A 123 1.52 -3.92 -17.76
CA LYS A 123 0.31 -4.77 -17.81
C LYS A 123 -0.27 -5.03 -16.40
N LEU A 124 -0.31 -3.99 -15.56
CA LEU A 124 -0.86 -4.09 -14.22
C LEU A 124 -2.32 -4.60 -14.33
N PRO A 125 -2.69 -5.69 -13.64
CA PRO A 125 -4.06 -6.18 -13.68
C PRO A 125 -5.02 -5.11 -13.18
N GLN A 126 -6.07 -4.81 -13.95
CA GLN A 126 -7.05 -3.76 -13.60
C GLN A 126 -7.85 -4.05 -12.32
N ASP A 127 -7.72 -5.24 -11.78
CA ASP A 127 -8.40 -5.71 -10.58
C ASP A 127 -7.43 -5.98 -9.42
N VAL A 128 -6.15 -5.65 -9.56
CA VAL A 128 -5.11 -5.94 -8.55
C VAL A 128 -5.49 -5.40 -7.16
N PHE A 129 -6.18 -4.26 -7.10
CA PHE A 129 -6.69 -3.64 -5.88
C PHE A 129 -8.24 -3.56 -5.80
N ALA A 130 -9.00 -4.27 -6.63
CA ALA A 130 -10.46 -4.07 -6.76
C ALA A 130 -11.27 -4.28 -5.46
N ASP A 131 -10.86 -5.20 -4.60
CA ASP A 131 -11.48 -5.49 -3.30
C ASP A 131 -10.78 -4.77 -2.13
N ILE A 132 -9.79 -3.92 -2.42
CA ILE A 132 -8.99 -3.22 -1.43
C ILE A 132 -9.54 -1.81 -1.24
N SER A 133 -9.66 -1.36 0.01
CA SER A 133 -10.17 -0.01 0.27
C SER A 133 -9.24 1.06 -0.33
N ALA A 134 -9.81 2.07 -0.98
CA ALA A 134 -9.06 3.18 -1.57
C ALA A 134 -8.14 3.87 -0.54
N ARG A 135 -8.57 3.92 0.73
CA ARG A 135 -7.75 4.46 1.83
C ARG A 135 -6.49 3.64 2.10
N LEU A 136 -6.59 2.31 2.04
CA LEU A 136 -5.43 1.44 2.23
C LEU A 136 -4.47 1.60 1.05
N VAL A 137 -4.97 1.56 -0.19
CA VAL A 137 -4.14 1.79 -1.39
C VAL A 137 -3.44 3.15 -1.33
N ALA A 138 -4.16 4.21 -0.96
CA ALA A 138 -3.60 5.54 -0.79
C ALA A 138 -2.50 5.59 0.28
N ALA A 139 -2.65 4.87 1.40
CA ALA A 139 -1.61 4.81 2.43
C ALA A 139 -0.32 4.12 1.94
N TRP A 140 -0.45 3.02 1.18
CA TRP A 140 0.69 2.35 0.53
C TRP A 140 1.36 3.28 -0.49
N ARG A 141 0.58 3.98 -1.34
CA ARG A 141 1.08 4.99 -2.28
C ARG A 141 1.80 6.13 -1.56
N SER A 142 1.22 6.71 -0.51
CA SER A 142 1.82 7.80 0.25
C SER A 142 3.10 7.38 0.98
N ARG A 143 3.20 6.12 1.43
CA ARG A 143 4.47 5.58 1.96
C ARG A 143 5.52 5.50 0.85
N ALA A 144 5.17 4.85 -0.24
CA ALA A 144 6.07 4.65 -1.37
C ALA A 144 6.57 5.98 -1.98
N ALA A 145 5.71 7.00 -2.04
CA ALA A 145 6.06 8.35 -2.52
C ALA A 145 7.17 9.02 -1.69
N ARG A 146 7.28 8.72 -0.40
CA ARG A 146 8.29 9.29 0.52
C ARG A 146 9.60 8.50 0.57
N MET A 147 9.63 7.32 -0.03
CA MET A 147 10.78 6.41 0.00
C MET A 147 11.80 6.77 -1.07
N PHE A 148 13.09 6.61 -0.79
CA PHE A 148 14.17 6.64 -1.77
C PHE A 148 14.34 5.26 -2.43
N PRO A 149 15.01 5.15 -3.61
CA PRO A 149 15.28 3.85 -4.23
C PRO A 149 15.91 2.82 -3.27
N SER A 150 16.84 3.26 -2.42
CA SER A 150 17.47 2.43 -1.37
C SER A 150 16.49 1.88 -0.34
N ASP A 151 15.41 2.60 -0.04
CA ASP A 151 14.41 2.13 0.91
C ASP A 151 13.58 0.99 0.32
N PHE A 152 13.35 1.01 -1.01
CA PHE A 152 12.69 -0.09 -1.70
C PHE A 152 13.57 -1.33 -1.70
N THR A 153 14.87 -1.18 -1.95
CA THR A 153 15.81 -2.32 -1.94
C THR A 153 16.00 -2.91 -0.53
N ALA A 154 15.81 -2.12 0.52
CA ALA A 154 15.81 -2.59 1.91
C ALA A 154 14.52 -3.30 2.32
N CYS A 155 13.42 -3.15 1.58
CA CYS A 155 12.17 -3.87 1.86
C CYS A 155 12.23 -5.31 1.34
N ASP A 156 11.55 -6.21 2.06
CA ASP A 156 11.23 -7.56 1.58
C ASP A 156 10.49 -7.48 0.23
N GLU A 157 10.77 -8.41 -0.68
CA GLU A 157 10.25 -8.38 -2.05
C GLU A 157 8.72 -8.19 -2.13
N PRO A 158 7.88 -8.89 -1.35
CA PRO A 158 6.43 -8.67 -1.43
C PRO A 158 6.02 -7.25 -1.09
N VAL A 159 6.61 -6.68 -0.04
CA VAL A 159 6.32 -5.31 0.41
C VAL A 159 6.78 -4.32 -0.64
N ARG A 160 8.00 -4.50 -1.18
CA ARG A 160 8.55 -3.69 -2.25
C ARG A 160 7.61 -3.62 -3.46
N TYR A 161 7.19 -4.78 -3.97
CA TYR A 161 6.32 -4.83 -5.15
C TYR A 161 4.93 -4.27 -4.89
N THR A 162 4.39 -4.47 -3.70
CA THR A 162 3.08 -3.89 -3.33
C THR A 162 3.15 -2.36 -3.26
N LEU A 163 4.25 -1.80 -2.74
CA LEU A 163 4.48 -0.35 -2.72
C LEU A 163 4.61 0.24 -4.14
N LEU A 164 5.40 -0.41 -5.00
CA LEU A 164 5.57 0.02 -6.39
C LEU A 164 4.27 -0.12 -7.19
N ALA A 165 3.54 -1.21 -7.00
CA ALA A 165 2.23 -1.43 -7.62
C ALA A 165 1.22 -0.36 -7.19
N ALA A 166 1.16 0.00 -5.90
CA ALA A 166 0.28 1.07 -5.41
C ALA A 166 0.63 2.44 -6.02
N LEU A 167 1.92 2.76 -6.21
CA LEU A 167 2.34 3.98 -6.93
C LEU A 167 1.82 3.98 -8.36
N CYS A 168 2.15 2.92 -9.12
CA CYS A 168 1.81 2.83 -10.53
C CYS A 168 0.29 2.79 -10.76
N TRP A 169 -0.43 2.06 -9.92
CA TRP A 169 -1.89 1.94 -9.98
C TRP A 169 -2.60 3.28 -9.82
N VAL A 170 -2.26 4.03 -8.76
CA VAL A 170 -2.84 5.35 -8.52
C VAL A 170 -2.45 6.32 -9.62
N ARG A 171 -1.19 6.27 -10.08
CA ARG A 171 -0.70 7.10 -11.18
C ARG A 171 -1.48 6.84 -12.48
N GLN A 172 -1.72 5.58 -12.84
CA GLN A 172 -2.53 5.20 -14.01
C GLN A 172 -3.96 5.74 -13.94
N ALA A 173 -4.59 5.69 -12.75
CA ALA A 173 -5.92 6.25 -12.55
C ALA A 173 -5.94 7.78 -12.69
N GLU A 174 -4.99 8.49 -12.06
CA GLU A 174 -4.85 9.95 -12.15
C GLU A 174 -4.72 10.41 -13.62
N ILE A 175 -3.85 9.76 -14.41
CA ILE A 175 -3.67 10.06 -15.83
C ILE A 175 -4.96 9.80 -16.63
N THR A 176 -5.65 8.70 -16.34
CA THR A 176 -6.90 8.35 -17.05
C THR A 176 -8.00 9.38 -16.77
N ASP A 177 -8.12 9.83 -15.51
CA ASP A 177 -9.09 10.86 -15.12
C ASP A 177 -8.76 12.23 -15.73
N GLU A 178 -7.48 12.61 -15.82
CA GLU A 178 -7.05 13.85 -16.48
C GLU A 178 -7.31 13.84 -17.99
N LEU A 179 -7.08 12.71 -18.65
CA LEU A 179 -7.41 12.55 -20.08
C LEU A 179 -8.91 12.73 -20.31
N TRP A 180 -9.76 12.16 -19.46
CA TRP A 180 -11.21 12.29 -19.56
C TRP A 180 -11.70 13.72 -19.26
N THR A 181 -11.16 14.35 -18.22
CA THR A 181 -11.55 15.71 -17.83
C THR A 181 -11.06 16.79 -18.80
N SER A 182 -9.91 16.59 -19.44
CA SER A 182 -9.37 17.50 -20.47
C SER A 182 -10.07 17.37 -21.83
N THR A 183 -10.67 16.22 -22.14
CA THR A 183 -11.45 16.00 -23.38
C THR A 183 -12.95 16.28 -23.24
N SER A 184 -13.46 16.48 -22.02
CA SER A 184 -14.85 16.89 -21.80
C SER A 184 -15.03 18.38 -22.18
N PRO A 185 -15.99 18.73 -23.07
CA PRO A 185 -16.22 20.12 -23.42
C PRO A 185 -16.68 20.88 -22.18
N ARG A 186 -15.90 21.88 -21.74
CA ARG A 186 -16.32 22.79 -20.67
C ARG A 186 -17.64 23.43 -21.10
N LYS A 187 -18.73 23.13 -20.38
CA LYS A 187 -20.00 23.82 -20.58
C LYS A 187 -19.80 25.31 -20.25
N PRO A 188 -20.31 26.23 -21.09
CA PRO A 188 -20.23 27.67 -20.85
C PRO A 188 -20.98 28.08 -19.59
#